data_AF-A0A7V3AET7-F1
#
_entry.id   AF-A0A7V3AET7-F1
#
_cell.length_a   1.000
_cell.length_b   1.000
_cell.length_c   1.000
_cell.angle_alpha   90.00
_cell.angle_beta   90.00
_cell.angle_gamma   90.00
#
_symmetry.space_group_name_H-M   'P 1'
#
loop_
_entity.id
_entity.type
_entity.pdbx_description
1 polymer ?
#
loop_
_entity_poly.entity_id
_entity_poly.type
_entity_poly.pdbx_seq_one_letter_code
_entity_poly.pdbx_strand_id
1 'polypeptide(L)'
;MSPDVKELLASGRLEHYPARDLLQWALERFGQKVALASSLGAEDMVVLHQMLQLRPDARVFTLDTGRLPQETYALMDRVRERMGARL
;
A
#
# COMPACT_ATOMS: atom_id res chain seq x y z
N MET A 1 0.90 -19.40 1.60
CA MET A 1 -0.27 -18.67 2.14
C MET A 1 -0.93 -19.53 3.19
N SER A 2 -1.27 -18.96 4.36
CA SER A 2 -1.83 -19.73 5.48
C SER A 2 -3.24 -20.28 5.14
N PRO A 3 -3.64 -21.44 5.69
CA PRO A 3 -4.93 -22.07 5.35
C PRO A 3 -6.15 -21.18 5.62
N ASP A 4 -6.13 -20.39 6.70
CA ASP A 4 -7.20 -19.45 7.07
C ASP A 4 -7.39 -18.33 6.02
N VAL A 5 -6.30 -17.82 5.43
CA VAL A 5 -6.38 -16.78 4.40
C VAL A 5 -6.99 -17.36 3.13
N LYS A 6 -6.67 -18.62 2.77
CA LYS A 6 -7.29 -19.31 1.63
C LYS A 6 -8.80 -19.45 1.82
N GLU A 7 -9.24 -19.84 3.01
CA GLU A 7 -10.66 -19.97 3.34
C GLU A 7 -11.37 -18.62 3.33
N LEU A 8 -10.74 -17.58 3.88
CA LEU A 8 -11.28 -16.22 3.88
C LEU A 8 -11.49 -15.69 2.45
N LEU A 9 -10.52 -15.91 1.57
CA LEU A 9 -10.63 -15.58 0.14
C LEU A 9 -11.74 -16.40 -0.55
N ALA A 10 -11.76 -17.73 -0.34
CA ALA A 10 -12.77 -18.60 -0.94
C ALA A 10 -14.19 -18.26 -0.48
N SER A 11 -14.35 -17.71 0.73
CA SER A 11 -15.64 -17.27 1.26
C SER A 11 -16.15 -15.94 0.68
N GLY A 12 -15.34 -15.20 -0.10
CA GLY A 12 -15.69 -13.88 -0.64
C GLY A 12 -15.80 -12.76 0.39
N ARG A 13 -15.62 -13.05 1.69
CA ARG A 13 -15.82 -12.07 2.78
C ARG A 13 -14.99 -10.80 2.63
N LEU A 14 -13.76 -10.88 2.12
CA LEU A 14 -12.89 -9.72 1.92
C LEU A 14 -13.41 -8.75 0.86
N GLU A 15 -14.21 -9.22 -0.11
CA GLU A 15 -14.76 -8.36 -1.17
C GLU A 15 -15.77 -7.34 -0.63
N HIS A 16 -16.37 -7.63 0.52
CA HIS A 16 -17.34 -6.77 1.17
C HIS A 16 -16.73 -5.85 2.22
N TYR A 17 -15.41 -5.93 2.45
CA TYR A 17 -14.75 -5.04 3.39
C TYR A 17 -14.69 -3.64 2.81
N PRO A 18 -14.99 -2.59 3.61
CA PRO A 18 -14.56 -1.24 3.28
C PRO A 18 -13.05 -1.23 3.04
N ALA A 19 -12.58 -0.44 2.08
CA ALA A 19 -11.17 -0.43 1.69
C ALA A 19 -10.22 -0.22 2.88
N ARG A 20 -10.56 0.70 3.79
CA ARG A 20 -9.78 0.96 5.01
C ARG A 20 -9.69 -0.26 5.92
N ASP A 21 -10.77 -1.00 6.09
CA ASP A 21 -10.83 -2.18 6.95
C ASP A 21 -10.02 -3.34 6.34
N LEU A 22 -10.05 -3.47 5.01
CA LEU A 22 -9.20 -4.43 4.29
C LEU A 22 -7.72 -4.10 4.45
N LEU A 23 -7.35 -2.83 4.34
CA LEU A 23 -5.97 -2.37 4.57
C LEU A 23 -5.54 -2.61 6.01
N GLN A 24 -6.38 -2.29 6.99
CA GLN A 24 -6.11 -2.55 8.40
C GLN A 24 -5.89 -4.04 8.65
N TRP A 25 -6.80 -4.89 8.16
CA TRP A 25 -6.68 -6.35 8.27
C TRP A 25 -5.36 -6.86 7.67
N ALA A 26 -4.99 -6.39 6.47
CA ALA A 26 -3.74 -6.82 5.83
C ALA A 26 -2.50 -6.39 6.63
N LEU A 27 -2.48 -5.14 7.12
CA LEU A 27 -1.39 -4.61 7.94
C LEU A 27 -1.26 -5.37 9.26
N GLU A 28 -2.36 -5.68 9.94
CA GLU A 28 -2.36 -6.46 11.19
C GLU A 28 -1.94 -7.91 10.94
N ARG A 29 -2.48 -8.55 9.90
CA ARG A 29 -2.24 -9.97 9.60
C ARG A 29 -0.81 -10.26 9.17
N PHE A 30 -0.26 -9.43 8.29
CA PHE A 30 1.03 -9.69 7.65
C PHE A 30 2.16 -8.84 8.24
N GLY A 31 1.85 -7.76 8.95
CA GLY A 31 2.84 -6.90 9.59
C GLY A 31 3.87 -6.38 8.58
N GLN A 32 5.16 -6.57 8.89
CA GLN A 32 6.25 -6.14 8.01
C GLN A 32 6.42 -6.99 6.74
N LYS A 33 5.64 -8.07 6.57
CA LYS A 33 5.69 -8.95 5.39
C LYS A 33 4.77 -8.48 4.25
N VAL A 34 3.99 -7.42 4.45
CA VAL A 34 3.22 -6.76 3.39
C VAL A 34 3.83 -5.40 3.06
N ALA A 35 3.79 -5.04 1.78
CA ALA A 35 4.17 -3.73 1.28
C ALA A 35 3.25 -3.34 0.12
N LEU A 36 3.02 -2.04 -0.05
CA LEU A 36 2.35 -1.51 -1.23
C LEU A 36 3.38 -1.38 -2.36
N ALA A 37 3.19 -2.10 -3.45
CA ALA A 37 3.83 -1.79 -4.71
C ALA A 37 3.06 -0.62 -5.35
N SER A 38 3.70 0.53 -5.55
CA SER A 38 3.05 1.73 -6.06
C SER A 38 3.77 2.28 -7.29
N SER A 39 2.99 2.59 -8.31
CA SER A 39 3.37 3.34 -9.51
C SER A 39 3.22 4.85 -9.36
N LEU A 40 2.75 5.31 -8.20
CA LEU A 40 2.44 6.69 -7.85
C LEU A 40 1.27 7.31 -8.65
N GLY A 41 0.37 6.46 -9.16
CA GLY A 41 -0.93 6.87 -9.71
C GLY A 41 -1.82 7.51 -8.64
N ALA A 42 -2.90 8.17 -9.07
CA ALA A 42 -3.80 8.88 -8.16
C ALA A 42 -4.46 7.93 -7.14
N GLU A 43 -4.89 6.76 -7.61
CA GLU A 43 -5.45 5.67 -6.82
C GLU A 43 -4.45 5.12 -5.81
N ASP A 44 -3.19 4.96 -6.21
CA ASP A 44 -2.12 4.49 -5.34
C ASP A 44 -1.86 5.49 -4.21
N MET A 45 -1.93 6.80 -4.49
CA MET A 45 -1.77 7.84 -3.48
C MET A 45 -2.88 7.80 -2.43
N VAL A 46 -4.11 7.45 -2.82
CA VAL A 46 -5.22 7.26 -1.86
C VAL A 46 -4.96 6.04 -0.98
N VAL A 47 -4.50 4.92 -1.55
CA VAL A 47 -4.19 3.70 -0.80
C VAL A 47 -3.00 3.94 0.15
N LEU A 48 -1.92 4.54 -0.35
CA LEU A 48 -0.74 4.88 0.44
C LEU A 48 -1.10 5.81 1.61
N HIS A 49 -1.87 6.86 1.35
CA HIS A 49 -2.32 7.77 2.39
C HIS A 49 -3.08 7.03 3.50
N GLN A 50 -4.05 6.18 3.14
CA GLN A 50 -4.80 5.40 4.13
C GLN A 50 -3.91 4.40 4.89
N MET A 51 -2.96 3.75 4.21
CA MET A 51 -2.01 2.84 4.87
C MET A 51 -1.15 3.57 5.90
N LEU A 52 -0.64 4.77 5.57
CA LEU A 52 0.20 5.56 6.49
C LEU A 52 -0.60 6.12 7.67
N GLN A 53 -1.88 6.43 7.48
CA GLN A 53 -2.78 6.82 8.58
C GLN A 53 -3.05 5.65 9.55
N LEU A 54 -3.12 4.42 9.04
CA LEU A 54 -3.29 3.22 9.87
C LEU A 54 -1.99 2.78 10.52
N ARG A 55 -0.87 2.90 9.81
CA ARG A 55 0.46 2.48 10.24
C ARG A 55 1.54 3.37 9.62
N PRO A 56 2.13 4.30 10.39
CA PRO A 56 3.14 5.24 9.87
C PRO A 56 4.41 4.57 9.31
N ASP A 57 4.73 3.36 9.74
CA ASP A 57 5.86 2.57 9.23
C ASP A 57 5.46 1.54 8.16
N ALA A 58 4.26 1.68 7.56
CA ALA A 58 3.82 0.83 6.46
C ALA A 58 4.82 0.90 5.29
N ARG A 59 5.16 -0.27 4.75
CA ARG A 59 6.13 -0.40 3.68
C ARG A 59 5.48 -0.08 2.33
N VAL A 60 6.15 0.76 1.55
CA VAL A 60 5.80 1.08 0.16
C VAL A 60 7.06 1.01 -0.69
N PHE A 61 6.94 0.65 -1.96
CA PHE A 61 8.04 0.74 -2.91
C PHE A 61 7.52 1.07 -4.31
N THR A 62 8.36 1.74 -5.09
CA THR A 62 8.15 1.95 -6.52
C THR A 62 9.24 1.24 -7.30
N LEU A 63 8.87 0.57 -8.39
CA LEU A 63 9.84 0.00 -9.31
C LEU A 63 10.38 1.10 -10.23
N ASP A 64 11.59 1.56 -9.96
CA ASP A 64 12.30 2.48 -10.84
C ASP A 64 12.89 1.72 -12.04
N THR A 65 12.34 1.95 -13.21
CA THR A 65 12.79 1.34 -14.47
C THR A 65 13.99 2.06 -15.08
N GLY A 66 14.38 3.21 -14.54
CA GLY A 66 15.37 4.13 -15.12
C GLY A 66 14.82 4.95 -16.30
N ARG A 67 13.50 4.87 -16.57
CA ARG A 67 12.83 5.54 -17.71
C ARG A 67 11.50 6.19 -17.31
N LEU A 68 11.28 6.45 -16.02
CA LEU A 68 10.07 7.13 -15.56
C LEU A 68 10.10 8.61 -15.98
N PRO A 69 8.92 9.25 -16.17
CA PRO A 69 8.85 10.70 -16.36
C PRO A 69 9.49 11.46 -15.20
N GLN A 70 10.10 12.62 -15.48
CA GLN A 70 10.73 13.45 -14.44
C GLN A 70 9.73 13.88 -13.35
N GLU A 71 8.47 14.07 -13.74
CA GLU A 71 7.36 14.40 -12.86
C GLU A 71 7.08 13.29 -11.84
N THR A 72 7.39 12.04 -12.18
CA THR A 72 7.24 10.88 -11.30
C THR A 72 8.33 10.87 -10.23
N TYR A 73 9.58 11.15 -10.61
CA TYR A 73 10.66 11.34 -9.62
C TYR A 73 10.38 12.52 -8.70
N ALA A 74 9.93 13.66 -9.25
CA ALA A 74 9.52 14.80 -8.45
C ALA A 74 8.32 14.48 -7.52
N LEU A 75 7.43 13.58 -7.94
CA LEU A 75 6.34 13.09 -7.08
C LEU A 75 6.87 12.21 -5.95
N MET A 76 7.85 11.33 -6.19
CA MET A 76 8.49 10.54 -5.12
C MET A 76 9.01 11.43 -4.01
N ASP A 77 9.71 12.51 -4.37
CA ASP A 77 10.26 13.46 -3.39
C ASP A 77 9.14 14.16 -2.61
N ARG A 78 8.09 14.64 -3.29
CA ARG A 78 6.92 15.22 -2.62
C ARG A 78 6.22 14.25 -1.67
N VAL A 79 6.14 12.97 -2.03
CA VAL A 79 5.52 11.93 -1.19
C VAL A 79 6.36 11.67 0.06
N ARG A 80 7.70 11.59 -0.08
CA ARG A 80 8.62 11.49 1.06
C ARG A 80 8.46 12.68 2.01
N GLU A 81 8.45 13.90 1.46
CA GLU A 81 8.36 15.14 2.24
C GLU A 81 7.01 15.33 2.93
N ARG A 82 5.90 15.15 2.20
CA ARG A 82 4.55 15.48 2.70
C ARG A 82 3.92 14.38 3.52
N MET A 83 4.22 13.12 3.20
CA MET A 83 3.58 11.97 3.84
C MET A 83 4.53 11.22 4.78
N GLY A 84 5.82 11.57 4.81
CA GLY A 84 6.83 10.84 5.59
C GLY A 84 7.06 9.41 5.09
N ALA A 85 6.59 9.09 3.88
CA ALA A 85 6.70 7.77 3.30
C ALA A 85 8.16 7.44 2.97
N ARG A 86 8.55 6.18 3.16
CA ARG A 86 9.89 5.68 2.79
C ARG A 86 9.78 4.95 1.46
N LEU A 87 9.98 5.68 0.36
CA LEU A 87 10.08 5.18 -1.02
C LEU A 87 11.52 4.88 -1.42
#